data_AF-A0A939FND0-F1
#
_entry.id   AF-A0A939FND0-F1
#
_cell.length_a   1.000
_cell.length_b   1.000
_cell.length_c   1.000
_cell.angle_alpha   90.00
_cell.angle_beta   90.00
_cell.angle_gamma   90.00
#
_symmetry.space_group_name_H-M   'P 1'
#
loop_
_entity.id
_entity.type
_entity.pdbx_description
1 polymer ?
#
loop_
_entity_poly.entity_id
_entity_poly.type
_entity_poly.pdbx_seq_one_letter_code
_entity_poly.pdbx_strand_id
1 'polypeptide(L)'
;MDALADRSVPMPRLAEEVGLSPQRLRALARHQLGMPLARWRIWQRLIRAAEALREGQSLADAAITGGFADQAHLNRQMRDMMGLTPSVLRPILLRPIPRPSAATSDVHRDRTEGR
;
A
#
# COMPACT_ATOMS: atom_id res chain seq x y z
N MET A 1 -2.70 7.40 12.34
CA MET A 1 -2.15 6.36 11.42
C MET A 1 -1.00 6.89 10.57
N ASP A 2 -0.95 8.18 10.25
CA ASP A 2 0.08 8.81 9.38
C ASP A 2 1.51 8.79 9.98
N ALA A 3 1.65 9.06 11.28
CA ALA A 3 2.95 9.05 11.98
C ALA A 3 3.69 7.69 11.93
N LEU A 4 2.94 6.59 11.87
CA LEU A 4 3.53 5.25 11.75
C LEU A 4 4.17 5.03 10.37
N ALA A 5 3.79 5.77 9.33
CA ALA A 5 4.31 5.60 7.96
C ALA A 5 5.57 6.44 7.67
N ASP A 6 5.82 7.50 8.44
CA ASP A 6 6.94 8.41 8.20
C ASP A 6 8.27 7.84 8.72
N ARG A 7 9.22 7.55 7.81
CA ARG A 7 10.59 7.07 8.10
C ARG A 7 11.39 7.97 9.04
N SER A 8 11.08 9.26 9.10
CA SER A 8 11.81 10.23 9.95
C SER A 8 11.75 9.85 11.42
N VAL A 9 10.67 9.18 11.85
CA VAL A 9 10.47 8.77 13.24
C VAL A 9 11.21 7.46 13.53
N PRO A 10 12.25 7.46 14.39
CA PRO A 10 12.96 6.25 14.78
C PRO A 10 12.05 5.26 15.52
N MET A 11 12.30 3.97 15.37
CA MET A 11 11.53 2.91 16.05
C MET A 11 11.40 3.09 17.58
N PRO A 12 12.43 3.56 18.33
CA PRO A 12 12.29 3.84 19.75
C PRO A 12 11.25 4.92 20.07
N ARG A 13 11.30 6.05 19.36
CA ARG A 13 10.32 7.14 19.46
C ARG A 13 8.90 6.66 19.16
N LEU A 14 8.75 5.86 18.12
CA LEU A 14 7.45 5.29 17.74
C LEU A 14 6.89 4.35 18.81
N ALA A 15 7.77 3.64 19.53
CA ALA A 15 7.39 2.75 20.61
C ALA A 15 6.97 3.55 21.86
N GLU A 16 7.70 4.62 22.18
CA GLU A 16 7.34 5.57 23.24
C GLU A 16 5.96 6.20 23.00
N GLU A 17 5.68 6.65 21.77
CA GLU A 17 4.39 7.26 21.40
C GLU A 17 3.18 6.34 21.62
N VAL A 18 3.37 5.02 21.51
CA VAL A 18 2.30 4.03 21.73
C VAL A 18 2.41 3.31 23.08
N GLY A 19 3.30 3.78 23.98
CA GLY A 19 3.47 3.21 25.32
C GLY A 19 4.04 1.79 25.34
N LEU A 20 4.80 1.39 24.31
CA LEU A 20 5.38 0.06 24.20
C LEU A 20 6.92 0.12 24.21
N SER A 21 7.54 -0.99 24.63
CA SER A 21 8.96 -1.17 24.33
C SER A 21 9.15 -1.43 22.83
N PRO A 22 10.32 -1.08 22.24
CA PRO A 22 10.59 -1.33 20.82
C PRO A 22 10.46 -2.81 20.43
N GLN A 23 10.78 -3.73 21.34
CA GLN A 23 10.64 -5.16 21.12
C GLN A 23 9.17 -5.59 21.07
N ARG A 24 8.33 -5.11 22.00
CA ARG A 24 6.88 -5.39 22.00
C ARG A 24 6.21 -4.82 20.76
N LEU A 25 6.56 -3.60 20.36
CA LEU A 25 6.04 -3.00 19.13
C LEU A 25 6.39 -3.84 17.88
N ARG A 26 7.63 -4.33 17.77
CA ARG A 26 8.02 -5.21 16.65
C ARG A 26 7.25 -6.54 16.65
N ALA A 27 7.08 -7.15 17.82
CA ALA A 27 6.35 -8.41 17.96
C ALA A 27 4.87 -8.23 17.59
N LEU A 28 4.25 -7.18 18.12
CA LEU A 28 2.85 -6.85 17.83
C LEU A 28 2.64 -6.53 16.35
N ALA A 29 3.54 -5.75 15.74
CA ALA A 29 3.45 -5.44 14.32
C ALA A 29 3.53 -6.70 13.44
N ARG A 30 4.43 -7.63 13.77
CA ARG A 30 4.49 -8.93 13.07
C ARG A 30 3.21 -9.74 13.24
N HIS A 31 2.66 -9.77 14.45
CA HIS A 31 1.43 -10.50 14.74
C HIS A 31 0.21 -9.91 14.02
N GLN A 32 0.05 -8.58 14.06
CA GLN A 32 -1.14 -7.90 13.53
C GLN A 32 -1.07 -7.64 12.02
N LEU A 33 0.11 -7.35 11.49
CA LEU A 33 0.29 -6.97 10.07
C LEU A 33 0.82 -8.13 9.21
N GLY A 34 1.18 -9.26 9.83
CA GLY A 34 1.85 -10.38 9.15
C GLY A 34 3.27 -10.06 8.66
N MET A 35 3.80 -8.86 8.96
CA MET A 35 5.12 -8.43 8.50
C MET A 35 5.80 -7.47 9.47
N PRO A 36 7.13 -7.31 9.40
CA PRO A 36 7.85 -6.33 10.22
C PRO A 36 7.35 -4.91 9.97
N LEU A 37 7.22 -4.10 11.02
CA LEU A 37 6.75 -2.71 10.92
C LEU A 37 7.57 -1.85 9.95
N ALA A 38 8.89 -2.06 9.92
CA ALA A 38 9.78 -1.37 8.97
C ALA A 38 9.44 -1.71 7.51
N ARG A 39 9.05 -2.97 7.24
CA ARG A 39 8.62 -3.44 5.91
C ARG A 39 7.28 -2.82 5.55
N TRP A 40 6.35 -2.79 6.49
CA TRP A 40 5.05 -2.12 6.33
C TRP A 40 5.20 -0.61 6.03
N ARG A 41 6.16 0.07 6.67
CA ARG A 41 6.46 1.49 6.40
C ARG A 41 6.93 1.73 4.97
N ILE A 42 7.80 0.86 4.46
CA ILE A 42 8.21 0.91 3.05
C ILE A 42 6.99 0.68 2.14
N TRP A 43 6.13 -0.28 2.48
CA TRP A 43 4.90 -0.55 1.74
C TRP A 43 3.97 0.66 1.66
N GLN A 44 3.71 1.35 2.77
CA GLN A 44 2.90 2.57 2.78
C GLN A 44 3.48 3.68 1.87
N ARG A 45 4.81 3.81 1.86
CA ARG A 45 5.52 4.76 0.97
C ARG A 45 5.38 4.39 -0.50
N LEU A 46 5.44 3.09 -0.82
CA LEU A 46 5.22 2.60 -2.18
C LEU A 46 3.78 2.86 -2.64
N ILE A 47 2.79 2.73 -1.76
CA ILE A 47 1.39 3.08 -2.07
C ILE A 47 1.27 4.56 -2.45
N ARG A 48 1.84 5.47 -1.65
CA ARG A 48 1.83 6.92 -1.95
C ARG A 48 2.51 7.26 -3.27
N ALA A 49 3.66 6.63 -3.54
CA ALA A 49 4.35 6.80 -4.81
C ALA A 49 3.50 6.27 -5.99
N ALA A 50 2.80 5.15 -5.81
CA ALA A 50 1.91 4.59 -6.83
C ALA A 50 0.67 5.47 -7.09
N GLU A 51 0.10 6.08 -6.05
CA GLU A 51 -0.99 7.06 -6.16
C GLU A 51 -0.53 8.30 -6.94
N ALA A 52 0.63 8.86 -6.60
CA ALA A 52 1.23 9.97 -7.35
C ALA A 52 1.45 9.63 -8.84
N LEU A 53 1.92 8.41 -9.13
CA LEU A 53 2.07 7.94 -10.52
C LEU A 53 0.72 7.81 -11.24
N ARG A 54 -0.33 7.38 -10.54
CA ARG A 54 -1.70 7.32 -11.09
C ARG A 54 -2.27 8.69 -11.40
N GLU A 55 -1.89 9.70 -10.64
CA GLU A 55 -2.26 11.10 -10.86
C GLU A 55 -1.47 11.75 -12.03
N GLY A 56 -0.54 11.01 -12.64
CA GLY A 56 0.21 11.46 -13.81
C GLY A 56 1.56 12.11 -13.49
N GLN A 57 1.99 12.11 -12.22
CA GLN A 57 3.30 12.63 -11.84
C GLN A 57 4.44 11.83 -12.49
N SER A 58 5.60 12.47 -12.64
CA SER A 58 6.81 11.80 -13.11
C SER A 58 7.32 10.79 -12.08
N LEU A 59 8.19 9.86 -12.50
CA LEU A 59 8.82 8.90 -11.57
C LEU A 59 9.70 9.57 -10.51
N ALA A 60 10.31 10.72 -10.83
CA ALA A 60 11.11 11.48 -9.88
C ALA A 60 10.21 12.17 -8.85
N ASP A 61 9.12 12.80 -9.30
CA ASP A 61 8.17 13.48 -8.41
C ASP A 61 7.43 12.47 -7.52
N ALA A 62 7.01 11.34 -8.07
CA ALA A 62 6.38 10.27 -7.31
C ALA A 62 7.32 9.67 -6.25
N ALA A 63 8.63 9.63 -6.52
CA ALA A 63 9.61 9.21 -5.52
C ALA A 63 9.65 10.22 -4.35
N ILE A 64 9.66 11.52 -4.63
CA ILE A 64 9.61 12.57 -3.62
C ILE A 64 8.30 12.50 -2.82
N THR A 65 7.15 12.39 -3.49
CA THR A 65 5.82 12.27 -2.87
C THR A 65 5.71 11.03 -1.97
N GLY A 66 6.30 9.90 -2.38
CA GLY A 66 6.41 8.70 -1.55
C GLY A 66 7.46 8.78 -0.43
N GLY A 67 8.18 9.90 -0.32
CA GLY A 67 9.25 10.11 0.68
C GLY A 67 10.50 9.27 0.42
N PHE A 68 10.79 8.92 -0.84
CA PHE A 68 12.05 8.30 -1.27
C PHE A 68 13.10 9.37 -1.58
N ALA A 69 14.37 9.01 -1.40
CA ALA A 69 15.49 9.91 -1.64
C ALA A 69 15.61 10.30 -3.12
N ASP A 70 15.32 9.36 -4.02
CA ASP A 70 15.35 9.54 -5.46
C ASP A 70 14.57 8.40 -6.14
N GLN A 71 14.41 8.49 -7.47
CA GLN A 71 13.79 7.46 -8.30
C GLN A 71 14.50 6.10 -8.22
N ALA A 72 15.83 6.07 -8.10
CA ALA A 72 16.59 4.83 -8.04
C ALA A 72 16.34 4.08 -6.72
N HIS A 73 16.18 4.81 -5.62
CA HIS A 73 15.80 4.31 -4.31
C HIS A 73 14.37 3.77 -4.33
N LEU A 74 13.43 4.48 -4.94
CA LEU A 74 12.08 3.96 -5.20
C LEU A 74 12.13 2.64 -5.97
N ASN A 75 12.87 2.59 -7.09
CA ASN A 75 13.01 1.37 -7.91
C ASN A 75 13.57 0.19 -7.10
N ARG A 76 14.63 0.40 -6.32
CA ARG A 76 15.24 -0.64 -5.48
C ARG A 76 14.26 -1.18 -4.45
N GLN A 77 13.55 -0.31 -3.75
CA GLN A 77 12.60 -0.70 -2.70
C GLN A 77 11.35 -1.37 -3.28
N MET A 78 10.87 -0.91 -4.43
CA MET A 78 9.74 -1.52 -5.10
C MET A 78 10.06 -2.94 -5.57
N ARG A 79 11.26 -3.14 -6.14
CA ARG A 79 11.75 -4.47 -6.53
C ARG A 79 11.95 -5.39 -5.33
N ASP A 80 12.53 -4.90 -4.24
CA ASP A 80 12.74 -5.68 -3.01
C ASP A 80 11.42 -6.09 -2.33
N MET A 81 10.40 -5.24 -2.43
CA MET A 81 9.10 -5.49 -1.80
C MET A 81 8.17 -6.34 -2.64
N MET A 82 8.06 -6.04 -3.94
CA MET A 82 7.05 -6.62 -4.84
C MET A 82 7.63 -7.55 -5.91
N GLY A 83 8.96 -7.63 -6.06
CA GLY A 83 9.60 -8.31 -7.18
C GLY A 83 9.41 -7.60 -8.54
N LEU A 84 8.69 -6.47 -8.55
CA LEU A 84 8.33 -5.70 -9.74
C LEU A 84 8.95 -4.29 -9.69
N THR A 85 9.19 -3.68 -10.83
CA THR A 85 9.69 -2.29 -10.92
C THR A 85 8.55 -1.31 -11.23
N PRO A 86 8.67 -0.01 -10.84
CA PRO A 86 7.70 1.03 -11.17
C PRO A 86 7.36 1.12 -12.66
N SER A 87 8.35 0.88 -13.54
CA SER A 87 8.14 0.88 -14.99
C SER A 87 7.21 -0.25 -15.45
N VAL A 88 7.23 -1.40 -14.76
CA VAL A 88 6.30 -2.53 -15.01
C VAL A 88 4.93 -2.28 -14.37
N LEU A 89 4.89 -1.60 -13.22
CA LEU A 89 3.64 -1.27 -12.53
C LEU A 89 2.86 -0.13 -13.19
N ARG A 90 3.53 0.86 -13.79
CA ARG A 90 2.87 2.05 -14.36
C ARG A 90 1.78 1.70 -15.40
N PRO A 91 1.99 0.80 -16.38
CA PRO A 91 0.93 0.38 -17.30
C PRO A 91 -0.24 -0.34 -16.60
N ILE A 92 0.03 -1.07 -15.51
CA ILE A 92 -0.97 -1.83 -14.76
C ILE A 92 -1.82 -0.89 -13.88
N LEU A 93 -1.18 0.06 -13.21
CA LEU A 93 -1.82 1.04 -12.33
C LEU A 93 -2.66 2.06 -13.09
N LEU A 94 -2.26 2.40 -14.32
CA LEU A 94 -2.99 3.32 -15.19
C LEU A 94 -4.15 2.64 -15.92
N ARG A 95 -4.28 1.30 -15.83
CA ARG A 95 -5.44 0.58 -16.33
C ARG A 95 -6.57 0.72 -15.32
N PRO A 96 -7.74 1.29 -15.68
CA PRO A 96 -8.89 1.30 -14.79
C PRO A 96 -9.25 -0.15 -14.45
N ILE A 97 -9.27 -0.50 -13.15
CA ILE A 97 -9.85 -1.78 -12.73
C ILE A 97 -11.32 -1.73 -13.17
N PRO A 98 -11.79 -2.64 -14.04
CA PRO A 98 -13.20 -2.66 -14.39
C PRO A 98 -13.98 -2.85 -13.10
N ARG A 99 -14.83 -1.87 -12.76
CA ARG A 99 -15.75 -2.01 -11.62
C ARG A 99 -16.55 -3.29 -11.91
N PRO A 100 -16.62 -4.26 -10.98
CA PRO A 100 -17.52 -5.38 -11.16
C PRO A 100 -18.90 -4.79 -11.38
N SER A 101 -19.40 -4.91 -12.62
CA SER A 101 -20.74 -4.47 -12.96
C SER A 101 -21.68 -5.15 -11.97
N ALA A 102 -22.57 -4.37 -11.35
CA ALA A 102 -23.62 -4.88 -10.50
C ALA A 102 -24.59 -5.72 -11.36
N ALA A 103 -24.14 -6.91 -11.77
CA ALA A 103 -24.92 -7.94 -12.44
C ALA A 103 -25.13 -9.06 -11.41
N THR A 104 -25.84 -8.74 -10.34
CA THR A 104 -26.49 -9.73 -9.50
C THR A 104 -27.82 -9.14 -9.03
N SER A 105 -28.70 -8.87 -9.99
CA SER A 105 -30.11 -8.60 -9.74
C SER A 105 -30.88 -8.96 -11.00
N ASP A 106 -30.86 -10.24 -11.37
CA ASP A 106 -32.02 -10.84 -12.04
C ASP A 106 -32.02 -12.37 -11.92
N VAL A 107 -32.15 -12.84 -10.68
CA VAL A 107 -32.66 -14.19 -10.41
C VAL A 107 -33.54 -14.04 -9.19
N HIS A 108 -34.86 -13.88 -9.41
CA HIS A 108 -35.95 -14.50 -8.63
C HIS A 108 -37.25 -13.69 -8.76
N ARG A 109 -38.05 -13.97 -9.80
CA ARG A 109 -39.51 -14.11 -9.67
C ARG A 109 -40.09 -14.77 -10.93
N ASP A 110 -40.08 -16.10 -10.98
CA ASP A 110 -41.23 -16.83 -11.54
C ASP A 110 -41.22 -18.30 -11.10
N ARG A 111 -41.89 -18.57 -9.96
CA ARG A 111 -42.34 -19.92 -9.60
C ARG A 111 -43.38 -19.80 -8.49
N THR A 112 -44.66 -19.77 -8.87
CA THR A 112 -45.91 -20.12 -8.15
C THR A 112 -47.01 -19.43 -8.96
N GLU A 113 -47.78 -20.12 -9.79
CA GLU A 113 -48.91 -21.02 -9.50
C GLU A 113 -49.01 -22.04 -10.67
N GLY A 114 -49.22 -23.34 -10.49
CA GLY A 114 -50.25 -23.98 -9.67
C GLY A 114 -51.34 -24.53 -10.60
N ARG A 115 -51.14 -25.74 -11.14
CA ARG A 115 -52.23 -26.57 -11.68
C ARG A 115 -51.99 -28.03 -11.36
#